data_AF-A0A103QVQ2-F1
#
_entry.id   AF-A0A103QVQ2-F1
#
_cell.length_a   1.000
_cell.length_b   1.000
_cell.length_c   1.000
_cell.angle_alpha   90.00
_cell.angle_beta   90.00
_cell.angle_gamma   90.00
#
_symmetry.space_group_name_H-M   'P 1'
#
loop_
_entity.id
_entity.type
_entity.pdbx_description
1 polymer ?
#
loop_
_entity_poly.entity_id
_entity_poly.type
_entity_poly.pdbx_seq_one_letter_code
_entity_poly.pdbx_strand_id
1 'polypeptide(L)' 'MTDTQDPLWRALKRLEHAELSENDRNLLRPAFAAMRGARAIRIPDAIVARIRHLDATLPKTTEA' A
#
# COMPACT_ATOMS: atom_id res chain seq x y z
N MET A 1 -14.83 -1.45 -11.78
CA MET A 1 -13.84 -2.53 -11.67
C MET A 1 -12.54 -1.87 -11.30
N THR A 2 -12.15 -1.90 -10.02
CA THR A 2 -10.83 -1.41 -9.61
C THR A 2 -9.85 -2.43 -10.11
N ASP A 3 -9.27 -2.13 -11.27
CA ASP A 3 -8.41 -3.05 -11.98
C ASP A 3 -7.27 -3.47 -11.05
N THR A 4 -7.26 -4.74 -10.66
CA THR A 4 -6.26 -5.36 -9.78
C THR A 4 -4.86 -5.34 -10.39
N GLN A 5 -4.69 -4.77 -11.60
CA GLN A 5 -3.39 -4.49 -12.22
C GLN A 5 -2.84 -3.10 -11.90
N ASP A 6 -3.55 -2.25 -11.14
CA ASP A 6 -2.98 -0.97 -10.71
C ASP A 6 -1.72 -1.23 -9.85
N PRO A 7 -0.54 -0.70 -10.25
CA PRO A 7 0.71 -0.96 -9.55
C PRO A 7 0.70 -0.44 -8.12
N LEU A 8 -0.09 0.61 -7.81
CA LEU A 8 -0.29 1.08 -6.45
C LEU A 8 -1.04 0.05 -5.61
N TRP A 9 -2.04 -0.60 -6.19
CA TRP A 9 -2.82 -1.63 -5.51
C TRP A 9 -1.96 -2.84 -5.15
N ARG A 10 -1.08 -3.27 -6.07
CA ARG A 10 -0.15 -4.36 -5.83
C ARG A 10 0.87 -4.02 -4.74
N ALA A 11 1.42 -2.81 -4.77
CA ALA A 11 2.31 -2.32 -3.72
C ALA A 11 1.61 -2.30 -2.36
N LEU A 12 0.39 -1.77 -2.30
CA LEU A 12 -0.37 -1.69 -1.06
C LEU A 12 -0.76 -3.08 -0.51
N LYS A 13 -1.10 -4.03 -1.38
CA LYS A 13 -1.27 -5.45 -1.03
C LYS A 13 -0.02 -6.08 -0.41
N ARG A 14 1.16 -5.79 -0.95
CA ARG A 14 2.43 -6.28 -0.38
C ARG A 14 2.70 -5.66 0.99
N LEU A 15 2.47 -4.35 1.10
CA LEU A 15 2.62 -3.60 2.35
C LEU A 15 1.67 -4.06 3.46
N GLU A 16 0.48 -4.55 3.11
CA GLU A 16 -0.50 -5.09 4.07
C GLU A 16 0.07 -6.27 4.88
N HIS A 17 0.94 -7.06 4.27
CA HIS A 17 1.58 -8.23 4.90
C HIS A 17 3.02 -7.96 5.35
N ALA A 18 3.55 -6.77 5.11
CA ALA A 18 4.91 -6.41 5.45
C ALA A 18 5.07 -6.01 6.93
N GLU A 19 6.29 -6.18 7.44
CA GLU A 19 6.70 -5.57 8.69
C GLU A 19 6.94 -4.08 8.47
N LEU A 20 5.95 -3.28 8.86
CA LEU A 20 5.97 -1.82 8.80
C LEU A 20 6.03 -1.26 10.21
N SER A 21 6.70 -0.10 10.34
CA SER A 21 6.66 0.68 11.58
C SER A 21 5.21 1.04 11.95
N GLU A 22 4.93 1.23 13.23
CA GLU A 22 3.58 1.62 13.69
C GLU A 22 3.14 2.95 13.05
N ASN A 23 4.07 3.89 12.88
CA ASN A 23 3.81 5.16 12.20
C ASN A 23 3.40 4.95 10.74
N ASP A 24 4.11 4.10 9.99
CA ASP A 24 3.76 3.81 8.60
C ASP A 24 2.42 3.06 8.50
N ARG A 25 2.13 2.13 9.40
CA ARG A 25 0.82 1.44 9.45
C ARG A 25 -0.32 2.41 9.72
N ASN A 26 -0.15 3.32 10.68
CA ASN A 26 -1.15 4.33 11.01
C ASN A 26 -1.39 5.28 9.83
N LEU A 27 -0.32 5.66 9.13
CA LEU A 27 -0.37 6.52 7.95
C LEU A 27 -1.08 5.84 6.76
N LEU A 28 -0.84 4.53 6.56
CA LEU A 28 -1.43 3.75 5.46
C LEU A 28 -2.82 3.19 5.77
N ARG A 29 -3.28 3.23 7.04
CA ARG A 29 -4.60 2.76 7.47
C ARG A 29 -5.78 3.21 6.58
N PRO A 30 -5.92 4.49 6.18
CA PRO A 30 -6.98 4.88 5.26
C PRO A 30 -6.83 4.26 3.88
N ALA A 31 -5.61 4.11 3.36
CA ALA A 31 -5.37 3.44 2.08
C ALA A 31 -5.75 1.96 2.13
N PHE A 32 -5.41 1.24 3.21
CA PHE A 32 -5.85 -0.13 3.44
C PHE A 32 -7.38 -0.26 3.54
N ALA A 33 -8.05 0.69 4.22
CA ALA A 33 -9.50 0.72 4.32
C ALA A 33 -10.17 0.99 2.96
N ALA A 34 -9.59 1.88 2.16
CA ALA A 34 -10.01 2.11 0.77
C ALA A 34 -9.90 0.82 -0.04
N MET A 35 -8.86 0.00 0.21
CA MET A 35 -8.69 -1.26 -0.50
C MET A 35 -9.79 -2.28 -0.21
N ARG A 36 -10.25 -2.33 1.04
CA ARG A 36 -11.25 -3.30 1.49
C ARG A 36 -12.68 -2.94 1.07
N GLY A 37 -12.84 -1.93 0.22
CA GLY A 37 -14.15 -1.49 -0.29
C GLY A 37 -14.94 -0.64 0.69
N ALA A 38 -14.31 -0.14 1.77
CA ALA A 38 -15.02 0.64 2.79
C ALA A 38 -15.50 2.01 2.26
N ARG A 39 -14.80 2.59 1.26
CA ARG A 39 -15.22 3.79 0.51
C ARG A 39 -14.24 4.06 -0.63
N ALA A 40 -14.73 4.56 -1.76
CA ALA A 40 -13.90 5.17 -2.78
C ALA A 40 -13.37 6.52 -2.25
N ILE A 41 -12.32 6.49 -1.44
CA ILE A 41 -11.62 7.70 -0.99
C ILE A 41 -10.48 8.03 -1.94
N ARG A 42 -10.30 9.32 -2.23
CA ARG A 42 -9.10 9.80 -2.91
C ARG A 42 -7.92 9.70 -1.94
N ILE A 43 -6.95 8.84 -2.28
CA ILE A 43 -5.70 8.73 -1.53
C ILE A 43 -4.84 9.97 -1.88
N PRO A 44 -4.34 10.73 -0.89
CA PRO A 44 -3.45 11.86 -1.15
C PRO A 44 -2.15 11.43 -1.83
N ASP A 45 -1.60 12.27 -2.71
CA ASP A 45 -0.36 11.98 -3.45
C ASP A 45 0.85 11.71 -2.52
N ALA A 46 0.89 12.33 -1.34
CA ALA A 46 1.92 12.07 -0.34
C ALA A 46 1.89 10.61 0.16
N ILE A 47 0.69 10.04 0.33
CA ILE A 47 0.50 8.65 0.74
C ILE A 47 0.88 7.71 -0.42
N VAL A 48 0.51 8.07 -1.66
CA VAL A 48 0.93 7.35 -2.87
C VAL A 48 2.46 7.29 -2.97
N ALA A 49 3.14 8.42 -2.77
CA ALA A 49 4.60 8.49 -2.78
C ALA A 49 5.22 7.61 -1.67
N ARG A 50 4.62 7.62 -0.47
CA ARG A 50 5.07 6.76 0.64
C ARG A 50 4.88 5.28 0.36
N ILE A 51 3.74 4.88 -0.21
CA ILE A 51 3.47 3.49 -0.63
C ILE A 51 4.54 3.02 -1.62
N ARG A 52 4.82 3.83 -2.66
CA ARG A 52 5.84 3.50 -3.67
C ARG A 52 7.23 3.41 -3.07
N HIS A 53 7.56 4.32 -2.15
CA HIS A 53 8.84 4.28 -1.46
C HIS A 53 8.99 3.02 -0.62
N LEU A 54 7.98 2.69 0.20
CA LEU A 54 8.00 1.51 1.05
C LEU A 54 8.06 0.21 0.22
N ASP A 55 7.29 0.09 -0.86
CA ASP A 55 7.35 -1.07 -1.78
C ASP A 55 8.72 -1.21 -2.46
N ALA A 56 9.39 -0.09 -2.78
CA ALA A 56 10.74 -0.10 -3.34
C ALA A 56 11.82 -0.48 -2.30
N THR A 57 11.60 -0.13 -1.02
CA THR A 57 12.55 -0.43 0.08
C THR A 57 12.33 -1.81 0.70
N LEU A 58 11.15 -2.40 0.53
CA LEU A 58 10.91 -3.76 0.98
C LEU A 58 11.84 -4.71 0.23
N PRO A 59 12.54 -5.62 0.94
CA PRO A 59 13.27 -6.67 0.26
C PRO A 59 12.24 -7.42 -0.57
N LYS A 60 12.39 -7.36 -1.90
CA LYS A 60 11.71 -8.30 -2.79
C LYS A 60 12.15 -9.65 -2.25
N THR A 61 11.25 -10.42 -1.65
CA THR A 61 11.54 -11.81 -1.33
C THR A 61 11.80 -12.47 -2.67
N THR A 62 13.07 -12.44 -3.08
CA THR A 62 13.61 -13.27 -4.13
C THR A 62 13.43 -14.66 -3.56
N GLU A 63 12.39 -15.35 -4.02
CA GLU A 63 12.33 -16.79 -3.92
C GLU A 63 13.65 -17.30 -4.50
N ALA A 64 14.50 -17.81 -3.61
CA ALA A 64 15.76 -18.47 -3.94
C ALA A 64 15.47 -19.90 -4.41
#